data_AF-A0A183FVB0-F1
#
_entry.id   AF-A0A183FVB0-F1
#
_cell.length_a   1.000
_cell.length_b   1.000
_cell.length_c   1.000
_cell.angle_alpha   90.00
_cell.angle_beta   90.00
_cell.angle_gamma   90.00
#
_symmetry.space_group_name_H-M   'P 1'
#
loop_
_entity.id
_entity.type
_entity.pdbx_description
1 polymer ?
#
loop_
_entity_poly.entity_id
_entity_poly.type
_entity_poly.pdbx_seq_one_letter_code
_entity_poly.pdbx_strand_id
1 'polypeptide(L)'
;MYKAKVLYIGPKELCEVKAPNVTEEGELVDTPFDVSRSSLLLDEEPSSNTHLNTSMEEEQMRFNKDCVNRLIKVEESVGLLKDLVVQMNTCTISSTQRLERVEMVCKEILRRNPGKPTQGSIDYSYASARAVAEIRELKPNRNALALALEKLVYEDESEELSIAVDSRVRTRDRVLFIQQCVFKYFEVPEHLLEDVWKNVKDALNSRVRRSRKAAKANRIPRNPEVDEENILSDDLFT
;
A
#
# COMPACT_ATOMS: atom_id res chain seq x y z
N MET A 1 1.74 35.72 -37.11
CA MET A 1 1.08 34.47 -36.69
C MET A 1 2.12 33.37 -36.83
N TYR A 2 2.59 32.78 -35.72
CA TYR A 2 3.64 31.75 -35.74
C TYR A 2 3.02 30.38 -36.06
N LYS A 3 3.64 29.60 -36.94
CA LYS A 3 3.17 28.26 -37.34
C LYS A 3 4.29 27.26 -37.08
N ALA A 4 4.10 26.37 -36.11
CA ALA A 4 5.02 25.28 -35.81
C ALA A 4 4.54 23.97 -36.46
N LYS A 5 5.48 23.13 -36.90
CA LYS A 5 5.23 21.80 -37.47
C LYS A 5 6.04 20.79 -36.66
N VAL A 6 5.39 19.74 -36.14
CA VAL A 6 6.07 18.65 -35.42
C VAL A 6 6.59 17.67 -36.46
N LEU A 7 7.91 17.45 -36.50
CA LEU A 7 8.57 16.61 -37.51
C LEU A 7 8.85 15.19 -37.03
N TYR A 8 9.05 14.98 -35.73
CA TYR A 8 9.36 13.68 -35.16
C TYR A 8 8.95 13.61 -33.68
N ILE A 9 8.45 12.47 -33.23
CA ILE A 9 8.10 12.20 -31.83
C ILE A 9 8.76 10.88 -31.43
N GLY A 10 9.65 10.92 -30.44
CA GLY A 10 10.37 9.74 -29.96
C GLY A 10 11.24 10.02 -28.72
N PRO A 11 12.00 9.01 -28.26
CA PRO A 11 13.00 9.17 -27.20
C PRO A 11 13.98 10.30 -27.52
N LYS A 12 14.46 10.99 -26.48
CA LYS A 12 15.28 12.20 -26.62
C LYS A 12 16.50 11.96 -27.50
N GLU A 13 17.14 10.81 -27.33
CA GLU A 13 18.36 10.40 -28.04
C GLU A 13 18.10 10.28 -29.55
N LEU A 14 16.93 9.75 -29.94
CA LEU A 14 16.53 9.61 -31.35
C LEU A 14 16.15 10.96 -31.97
N CYS A 15 15.52 11.84 -31.19
CA CYS A 15 15.19 13.20 -31.64
C CYS A 15 16.46 14.02 -31.91
N GLU A 16 17.49 13.90 -31.08
CA GLU A 16 18.76 14.61 -31.22
C GLU A 16 19.54 14.14 -32.46
N VAL A 17 19.55 12.84 -32.76
CA VAL A 17 20.20 12.29 -33.96
C VAL A 17 19.48 12.71 -35.24
N LYS A 18 18.15 12.87 -35.20
CA LYS A 18 17.35 13.26 -36.37
C LYS A 18 17.27 14.77 -36.61
N ALA A 19 17.60 15.59 -35.62
CA ALA A 19 17.63 17.05 -35.75
C ALA A 19 18.49 17.59 -36.91
N PRO A 20 19.72 17.09 -37.19
CA PRO A 20 20.51 17.55 -38.34
C PRO A 20 19.97 17.11 -39.71
N ASN A 21 19.01 16.18 -39.76
CA ASN A 21 18.45 15.65 -41.01
C ASN A 21 17.18 16.40 -41.47
N VAL A 22 16.87 17.52 -40.82
CA VAL A 22 15.78 18.40 -41.21
C VAL A 22 16.25 19.31 -42.34
N THR A 23 15.56 19.29 -43.47
CA THR A 23 15.86 20.15 -44.62
C THR A 23 15.50 21.61 -44.32
N GLU A 24 16.07 22.53 -45.10
CA GLU A 24 15.72 23.96 -45.03
C GLU A 24 14.22 24.23 -45.27
N GLU A 25 13.52 23.30 -45.92
CA GLU A 25 12.08 23.34 -46.18
C GLU A 25 11.22 22.77 -45.02
N GLY A 26 11.85 22.28 -43.95
CA GLY A 26 11.15 21.72 -42.80
C GLY A 26 10.57 20.32 -43.08
N GLU A 27 11.30 19.51 -43.82
CA GLU A 27 11.00 18.09 -44.03
C GLU A 27 12.11 17.22 -43.44
N LEU A 28 11.73 16.08 -42.90
CA LEU A 28 12.68 15.13 -42.33
C LEU A 28 13.00 14.09 -43.40
N VAL A 29 14.25 14.01 -43.83
CA VAL A 29 14.67 13.00 -44.80
C VAL A 29 14.68 11.64 -44.09
N ASP A 30 13.74 10.76 -44.46
CA ASP A 30 13.74 9.38 -43.97
C ASP A 30 14.93 8.64 -44.58
N THR A 31 16.04 8.61 -43.84
CA THR A 31 17.13 7.69 -44.12
C THR A 31 16.59 6.27 -43.96
N PRO A 32 16.76 5.38 -44.97
CA PRO A 32 16.35 3.99 -44.84
C PRO A 32 16.96 3.41 -43.57
N PHE A 33 16.13 2.73 -42.77
CA PHE A 33 16.53 2.11 -41.52
C PHE A 33 17.53 0.99 -41.84
N ASP A 34 18.83 1.31 -41.81
CA ASP A 34 19.87 0.34 -42.02
C ASP A 34 20.04 -0.47 -40.73
N VAL A 35 19.42 -1.64 -40.69
CA VAL A 35 19.62 -2.65 -39.62
C VAL A 35 21.05 -3.21 -39.66
N SER A 36 21.79 -2.93 -40.73
CA SER A 36 23.12 -3.46 -40.99
C SER A 36 24.16 -2.41 -40.61
N ARG A 37 24.44 -2.24 -39.31
CA ARG A 37 25.76 -1.85 -38.74
C ARG A 37 25.63 -1.27 -37.34
N SER A 38 25.54 -2.16 -36.37
CA SER A 38 26.21 -1.92 -35.09
C SER A 38 27.57 -2.60 -35.14
N SER A 39 28.48 -2.04 -35.96
CA SER A 39 29.92 -2.31 -35.85
C SER A 39 30.66 -1.04 -36.26
N LEU A 40 31.14 -0.37 -35.21
CA LEU A 40 32.18 0.64 -35.11
C LEU A 40 33.00 0.92 -36.38
N LEU A 41 33.07 2.22 -36.69
CA LEU A 41 34.21 2.97 -37.25
C LEU A 41 35.44 2.13 -37.59
N LEU A 42 35.64 1.80 -38.87
CA LEU A 42 36.97 1.74 -39.49
C LEU A 42 36.85 2.13 -40.97
N ASP A 43 37.84 2.91 -41.38
CA ASP A 43 37.97 3.65 -42.64
C ASP A 43 37.75 2.84 -43.92
N GLU A 44 37.30 3.56 -44.95
CA GLU A 44 37.25 3.12 -46.33
C GLU A 44 38.65 2.80 -46.87
N GLU A 45 38.81 1.63 -47.49
CA GLU A 45 39.76 1.41 -48.58
C GLU A 45 39.07 0.56 -49.67
N PRO A 46 39.05 0.97 -50.94
CA PRO A 46 38.44 0.22 -52.01
C PRO A 46 39.47 -0.77 -52.57
N SER A 47 39.45 -2.01 -52.08
CA SER A 47 40.27 -3.09 -52.66
C SER A 47 39.42 -4.25 -53.15
N SER A 48 39.49 -4.45 -54.46
CA SER A 48 38.95 -5.58 -55.21
C SER A 48 39.28 -6.91 -54.54
N ASN A 49 38.26 -7.67 -54.12
CA ASN A 49 38.40 -9.11 -53.87
C ASN A 49 37.03 -9.80 -53.87
N THR A 50 36.69 -10.42 -54.99
CA THR A 50 35.47 -11.20 -55.23
C THR A 50 35.48 -12.58 -54.53
N HIS A 51 36.22 -12.75 -53.43
CA HIS A 51 36.47 -14.08 -52.82
C HIS A 51 36.26 -14.16 -51.30
N LEU A 52 35.80 -13.09 -50.65
CA LEU A 52 35.50 -13.04 -49.20
C LEU A 52 34.00 -13.08 -48.85
N ASN A 53 33.11 -13.06 -49.84
CA ASN A 53 31.66 -12.95 -49.62
C ASN A 53 31.02 -14.19 -48.98
N THR A 54 31.60 -15.38 -49.13
CA THR A 54 31.00 -16.64 -48.64
C THR A 54 31.04 -16.77 -47.11
N SER A 55 32.09 -16.27 -46.44
CA SER A 55 32.20 -16.36 -44.97
C SER A 55 31.18 -15.47 -44.26
N MET A 56 30.90 -14.29 -44.82
CA MET A 56 29.96 -13.33 -44.25
C MET A 56 28.51 -13.81 -44.43
N GLU A 57 28.20 -14.45 -45.56
CA GLU A 57 26.88 -15.05 -45.82
C GLU A 57 26.58 -16.23 -44.87
N GLU A 58 27.57 -17.04 -44.52
CA GLU A 58 27.42 -18.13 -43.55
C GLU A 58 27.17 -17.64 -42.11
N GLU A 59 27.86 -16.59 -41.68
CA GLU A 59 27.62 -15.97 -40.38
C GLU A 59 26.23 -15.31 -40.31
N GLN A 60 25.82 -14.63 -41.38
CA GLN A 60 24.48 -14.06 -41.49
C GLN A 60 23.40 -15.15 -41.44
N MET A 61 23.62 -16.28 -42.12
CA MET A 61 22.68 -17.41 -42.10
C MET A 61 22.58 -18.03 -40.70
N ARG A 62 23.71 -18.16 -39.97
CA ARG A 62 23.72 -18.63 -38.57
C ARG A 62 22.97 -17.68 -37.65
N PHE A 63 23.20 -16.38 -37.78
CA PHE A 63 22.50 -15.36 -36.99
C PHE A 63 21.00 -15.37 -37.25
N ASN A 64 20.59 -15.43 -38.52
CA ASN A 64 19.18 -15.52 -38.90
C ASN A 64 18.52 -16.78 -38.33
N LYS A 65 19.21 -17.92 -38.38
CA LYS A 65 18.72 -19.18 -37.78
C LYS A 65 18.54 -19.06 -36.26
N ASP A 66 19.48 -18.44 -35.56
CA ASP A 66 19.35 -18.22 -34.11
C ASP A 66 18.18 -17.27 -33.78
N CYS A 67 18.04 -16.17 -34.54
CA CYS A 67 16.91 -15.26 -34.39
C CYS A 67 15.56 -15.96 -34.56
N VAL A 68 15.42 -16.79 -35.59
CA VAL A 68 14.20 -17.59 -35.82
C VAL A 68 13.95 -18.57 -34.69
N ASN A 69 14.98 -19.28 -34.21
CA ASN A 69 14.84 -20.20 -33.08
C ASN A 69 14.41 -19.48 -31.79
N ARG A 70 14.94 -18.28 -31.54
CA ARG A 70 14.54 -17.45 -30.41
C ARG A 70 13.10 -16.97 -30.56
N LEU A 71 12.68 -16.59 -31.76
CA LEU A 71 11.31 -16.18 -32.04
C LEU A 71 10.31 -17.31 -31.79
N ILE A 72 10.62 -18.54 -32.23
CA ILE A 72 9.80 -19.73 -31.97
C ILE A 72 9.64 -19.96 -30.47
N LYS A 73 10.73 -19.89 -29.69
CA LYS A 73 10.67 -20.04 -28.22
C LYS A 73 9.81 -18.96 -27.56
N VAL A 74 9.89 -17.73 -28.04
CA VAL A 74 9.05 -16.63 -27.55
C VAL A 74 7.59 -16.90 -27.86
N GLU A 75 7.27 -17.32 -29.09
CA GLU A 75 5.91 -17.68 -29.51
C GLU A 75 5.32 -18.79 -28.64
N GLU A 76 6.08 -19.86 -28.40
CA GLU A 76 5.68 -20.95 -27.49
C GLU A 76 5.44 -20.45 -26.07
N SER A 77 6.33 -19.60 -25.54
CA SER A 77 6.18 -19.04 -24.19
C SER A 77 4.95 -18.13 -24.06
N VAL A 78 4.63 -17.36 -25.11
CA VAL A 78 3.44 -16.51 -25.17
C VAL A 78 2.18 -17.36 -25.22
N GLY A 79 2.20 -18.48 -25.95
CA GLY A 79 1.11 -19.47 -25.96
C GLY A 79 0.82 -20.01 -24.56
N LEU A 80 1.85 -20.45 -23.83
CA LEU A 80 1.71 -20.95 -22.46
C LEU A 80 1.17 -19.88 -21.48
N LEU A 81 1.68 -18.64 -21.59
CA LEU A 81 1.20 -17.54 -20.75
C LEU A 81 -0.27 -17.21 -21.02
N LYS A 82 -0.70 -17.25 -22.29
CA LYS A 82 -2.11 -17.04 -22.66
C LYS A 82 -3.01 -18.08 -22.01
N ASP A 83 -2.64 -19.36 -22.08
CA ASP A 83 -3.44 -20.44 -21.49
C ASP A 83 -3.51 -20.32 -19.96
N LEU A 84 -2.42 -19.95 -19.30
CA LEU A 84 -2.38 -19.69 -17.87
C LEU A 84 -3.31 -18.53 -17.47
N VAL A 85 -3.31 -17.43 -18.22
CA VAL A 85 -4.21 -16.29 -17.98
C VAL A 85 -5.68 -16.70 -18.13
N VAL A 86 -6.00 -17.51 -19.13
CA VAL A 86 -7.37 -18.04 -19.32
C VAL A 86 -7.80 -18.90 -18.13
N GLN A 87 -6.92 -19.78 -17.64
CA GLN A 87 -7.20 -20.60 -16.46
C GLN A 87 -7.39 -19.75 -15.19
N MET A 88 -6.51 -18.76 -14.96
CA MET A 88 -6.60 -17.86 -13.82
C MET A 88 -7.90 -17.04 -13.85
N ASN A 89 -8.29 -16.55 -15.02
CA ASN A 89 -9.55 -15.82 -15.19
C ASN A 89 -10.76 -16.71 -14.88
N THR A 90 -10.76 -17.94 -15.38
CA THR A 90 -11.82 -18.93 -15.09
C THR A 90 -11.91 -19.25 -13.59
N CYS A 91 -10.76 -19.42 -12.92
CA CYS A 91 -10.70 -19.65 -11.48
C CYS A 91 -11.23 -18.45 -10.67
N THR A 92 -10.90 -17.23 -11.11
CA THR A 92 -11.35 -15.97 -10.48
C THR A 92 -12.87 -15.81 -10.58
N ILE A 93 -13.45 -16.07 -11.75
CA ILE A 93 -14.90 -16.04 -11.96
C ILE A 93 -15.59 -17.06 -11.06
N SER A 94 -15.10 -18.30 -11.02
CA SER A 94 -15.66 -19.35 -10.16
C SER A 94 -15.60 -18.98 -8.67
N SER A 95 -14.49 -18.42 -8.22
CA SER A 95 -14.30 -17.98 -6.83
C SER A 95 -15.24 -16.83 -6.46
N THR A 96 -15.42 -15.86 -7.35
CA THR A 96 -16.33 -14.72 -7.16
C THR A 96 -17.77 -15.22 -7.00
N GLN A 97 -18.22 -16.12 -7.87
CA GLN A 97 -19.56 -16.72 -7.77
C GLN A 97 -19.76 -17.55 -6.49
N ARG A 98 -18.69 -18.17 -5.96
CA ARG A 98 -18.76 -18.87 -4.65
C ARG A 98 -18.90 -17.87 -3.51
N LEU A 99 -18.16 -16.77 -3.53
CA LEU A 99 -18.24 -15.72 -2.52
C LEU A 99 -19.63 -15.08 -2.48
N GLU A 100 -20.19 -14.72 -3.64
CA GLU A 100 -21.55 -14.19 -3.75
C GLU A 100 -22.59 -15.14 -3.14
N ARG A 101 -22.47 -16.45 -3.41
CA ARG A 101 -23.36 -17.46 -2.81
C ARG A 101 -23.22 -17.55 -1.30
N VAL A 102 -21.99 -17.53 -0.78
CA VAL A 102 -21.75 -17.52 0.68
C VAL A 102 -22.33 -16.27 1.31
N GLU A 103 -22.14 -15.10 0.70
CA GLU A 103 -22.70 -13.84 1.18
C GLU A 103 -24.23 -13.90 1.23
N MET A 104 -24.88 -14.41 0.19
CA MET A 104 -26.35 -14.60 0.18
C MET A 104 -26.81 -15.54 1.29
N VAL A 105 -26.12 -16.66 1.52
CA VAL A 105 -26.44 -17.60 2.60
C VAL A 105 -26.26 -16.93 3.96
N CYS A 106 -25.18 -16.17 4.19
CA CYS A 106 -24.97 -15.42 5.42
C CYS A 106 -26.08 -14.39 5.64
N LYS A 107 -26.46 -13.62 4.62
CA LYS A 107 -27.58 -12.66 4.69
C LYS A 107 -28.89 -13.37 5.04
N GLU A 108 -29.17 -14.51 4.43
CA GLU A 108 -30.39 -15.29 4.71
C GLU A 108 -30.38 -15.90 6.12
N ILE A 109 -29.22 -16.39 6.60
CA ILE A 109 -29.06 -16.88 7.99
C ILE A 109 -29.34 -15.74 8.98
N LEU A 110 -28.78 -14.56 8.74
CA LEU A 110 -29.01 -13.37 9.57
C LEU A 110 -30.47 -12.90 9.50
N ARG A 111 -31.13 -13.04 8.35
CA ARG A 111 -32.56 -12.73 8.19
C ARG A 111 -33.44 -13.70 8.98
N ARG A 112 -33.13 -15.00 8.97
CA ARG A 112 -33.90 -16.05 9.68
C ARG A 112 -33.61 -16.09 11.17
N ASN A 113 -32.38 -15.77 11.54
CA ASN A 113 -31.94 -15.62 12.91
C ASN A 113 -31.57 -14.16 13.07
N PRO A 114 -32.54 -13.22 13.13
CA PRO A 114 -32.24 -11.89 13.62
C PRO A 114 -31.65 -12.15 14.99
N GLY A 115 -30.34 -11.95 15.14
CA GLY A 115 -29.67 -12.16 16.41
C GLY A 115 -30.52 -11.39 17.39
N LYS A 116 -31.16 -12.09 18.35
CA LYS A 116 -31.92 -11.40 19.39
C LYS A 116 -30.95 -10.35 19.87
N PRO A 117 -31.25 -9.04 19.76
CA PRO A 117 -30.37 -8.07 20.35
C PRO A 117 -30.31 -8.54 21.80
N THR A 118 -29.14 -8.97 22.26
CA THR A 118 -28.91 -9.29 23.67
C THR A 118 -28.91 -7.95 24.40
N GLN A 119 -30.03 -7.25 24.28
CA GLN A 119 -30.34 -6.00 24.91
C GLN A 119 -30.63 -6.38 26.36
N GLY A 120 -29.56 -6.60 27.12
CA GLY A 120 -29.68 -6.87 28.55
C GLY A 120 -28.43 -7.46 29.19
N SER A 121 -27.82 -8.46 28.57
CA SER A 121 -26.71 -9.18 29.18
C SER A 121 -25.38 -8.74 28.58
N ILE A 122 -24.72 -7.80 29.26
CA ILE A 122 -23.32 -7.49 29.02
C ILE A 122 -22.50 -8.70 29.46
N ASP A 123 -21.62 -9.18 28.60
CA ASP A 123 -20.61 -10.17 28.99
C ASP A 123 -19.48 -9.48 29.77
N TYR A 124 -19.40 -9.74 31.07
CA TYR A 124 -18.41 -9.16 31.99
C TYR A 124 -17.10 -9.98 32.06
N SER A 125 -16.78 -10.72 31.00
CA SER A 125 -15.52 -11.47 30.86
C SER A 125 -14.28 -10.57 30.86
N TYR A 126 -14.37 -9.33 30.34
CA TYR A 126 -13.25 -8.39 30.26
C TYR A 126 -13.06 -7.48 31.49
N ALA A 127 -14.14 -7.24 32.23
CA ALA A 127 -14.13 -6.45 33.44
C ALA A 127 -15.34 -6.81 34.30
N SER A 128 -15.16 -6.90 35.62
CA SER A 128 -16.26 -7.23 36.52
C SER A 128 -17.35 -6.14 36.51
N ALA A 129 -18.61 -6.55 36.67
CA ALA A 129 -19.74 -5.60 36.77
C ALA A 129 -19.56 -4.55 37.87
N ARG A 130 -18.90 -4.95 38.98
CA ARG A 130 -18.56 -4.05 40.09
C ARG A 130 -17.58 -2.96 39.64
N ALA A 131 -16.49 -3.33 38.98
CA ALA A 131 -15.50 -2.37 38.51
C ALA A 131 -16.10 -1.38 37.50
N VAL A 132 -16.97 -1.86 36.59
CA VAL A 132 -17.68 -1.00 35.65
C VAL A 132 -18.60 0.00 36.36
N ALA A 133 -19.35 -0.46 37.38
CA ALA A 133 -20.20 0.40 38.19
C ALA A 133 -19.38 1.46 38.96
N GLU A 134 -18.26 1.08 39.58
CA GLU A 134 -17.36 2.02 40.27
C GLU A 134 -16.81 3.09 39.31
N ILE A 135 -16.40 2.70 38.10
CA ILE A 135 -15.98 3.67 37.08
C ILE A 135 -17.14 4.58 36.66
N ARG A 136 -18.36 4.05 36.53
CA ARG A 136 -19.56 4.82 36.14
C ARG A 136 -19.89 5.91 37.14
N GLU A 137 -19.78 5.64 38.44
CA GLU A 137 -19.99 6.63 39.51
C GLU A 137 -18.96 7.77 39.43
N LEU A 138 -17.71 7.45 39.10
CA LEU A 138 -16.63 8.43 39.01
C LEU A 138 -16.62 9.25 37.71
N LYS A 139 -17.32 8.79 36.66
CA LYS A 139 -17.26 9.39 35.32
C LYS A 139 -18.62 9.99 34.93
N PRO A 140 -18.75 11.33 34.87
CA PRO A 140 -20.04 11.98 34.70
C PRO A 140 -20.62 11.86 33.28
N ASN A 141 -19.79 11.57 32.28
CA ASN A 141 -20.24 11.47 30.89
C ASN A 141 -19.73 10.19 30.21
N ARG A 142 -20.48 9.78 29.18
CA ARG A 142 -20.23 8.57 28.37
C ARG A 142 -18.84 8.48 27.78
N ASN A 143 -18.27 9.59 27.32
CA ASN A 143 -16.93 9.60 26.72
C ASN A 143 -15.86 9.32 27.79
N ALA A 144 -16.03 9.90 28.98
CA ALA A 144 -15.15 9.68 30.12
C ALA A 144 -15.26 8.25 30.66
N LEU A 145 -16.48 7.68 30.70
CA LEU A 145 -16.69 6.25 31.00
C LEU A 145 -15.94 5.38 29.99
N ALA A 146 -16.18 5.59 28.69
CA ALA A 146 -15.57 4.79 27.63
C ALA A 146 -14.03 4.82 27.67
N LEU A 147 -13.43 6.00 27.90
CA LEU A 147 -11.97 6.13 28.03
C LEU A 147 -11.41 5.43 29.27
N ALA A 148 -12.17 5.39 30.37
CA ALA A 148 -11.76 4.70 31.59
C ALA A 148 -11.90 3.18 31.43
N LEU A 149 -13.01 2.71 30.84
CA LEU A 149 -13.19 1.30 30.50
C LEU A 149 -12.15 0.82 29.49
N GLU A 150 -11.81 1.64 28.49
CA GLU A 150 -10.75 1.28 27.52
C GLU A 150 -9.41 1.04 28.22
N LYS A 151 -9.08 1.78 29.28
CA LYS A 151 -7.86 1.51 30.06
C LYS A 151 -7.94 0.21 30.84
N LEU A 152 -9.08 -0.06 31.48
CA LEU A 152 -9.29 -1.27 32.27
C LEU A 152 -9.28 -2.53 31.40
N VAL A 153 -10.01 -2.49 30.28
CA VAL A 153 -10.22 -3.63 29.38
C VAL A 153 -8.98 -3.98 28.56
N TYR A 154 -8.02 -3.07 28.43
CA TYR A 154 -6.77 -3.28 27.68
C TYR A 154 -5.53 -3.19 28.56
N GLU A 155 -5.66 -3.45 29.86
CA GLU A 155 -4.53 -3.45 30.80
C GLU A 155 -3.46 -4.49 30.40
N ASP A 156 -3.89 -5.65 29.94
CA ASP A 156 -3.08 -6.76 29.45
C ASP A 156 -2.57 -6.59 28.01
N GLU A 157 -3.25 -5.78 27.18
CA GLU A 157 -2.95 -5.59 25.76
C GLU A 157 -2.80 -4.11 25.38
N SER A 158 -1.86 -3.41 26.04
CA SER A 158 -1.67 -1.97 25.86
C SER A 158 -1.30 -1.53 24.43
N GLU A 159 -0.74 -2.42 23.61
CA GLU A 159 -0.34 -2.14 22.22
C GLU A 159 -1.54 -1.78 21.34
N GLU A 160 -2.70 -2.39 21.59
CA GLU A 160 -3.96 -2.13 20.88
C GLU A 160 -4.45 -0.69 21.09
N LEU A 161 -4.04 -0.04 22.19
CA LEU A 161 -4.34 1.37 22.46
C LEU A 161 -3.61 2.31 21.48
N SER A 162 -2.62 1.84 20.74
CA SER A 162 -2.02 2.63 19.67
C SER A 162 -2.84 2.60 18.36
N ILE A 163 -3.85 1.71 18.25
CA ILE A 163 -4.63 1.43 17.05
C ILE A 163 -5.98 2.18 17.11
N ALA A 164 -6.44 2.68 15.96
CA ALA A 164 -7.75 3.32 15.83
C ALA A 164 -8.86 2.30 16.08
N VAL A 165 -9.97 2.72 16.69
CA VAL A 165 -11.04 1.81 17.17
C VAL A 165 -11.57 0.91 16.04
N ASP A 166 -11.85 1.46 14.86
CA ASP A 166 -12.40 0.70 13.73
C ASP A 166 -11.38 -0.28 13.11
N SER A 167 -10.09 -0.14 13.44
CA SER A 167 -9.01 -1.01 12.94
C SER A 167 -8.65 -2.13 13.93
N ARG A 168 -9.28 -2.20 15.11
CA ARG A 168 -9.03 -3.21 16.15
C ARG A 168 -9.79 -4.50 15.86
N VAL A 169 -9.42 -5.18 14.77
CA VAL A 169 -10.14 -6.38 14.30
C VAL A 169 -10.00 -7.54 15.29
N ARG A 170 -8.81 -7.71 15.89
CA ARG A 170 -8.51 -8.81 16.83
C ARG A 170 -9.24 -8.69 18.17
N THR A 171 -9.48 -7.46 18.62
CA THR A 171 -10.07 -7.11 19.93
C THR A 171 -11.45 -6.44 19.79
N ARG A 172 -12.18 -6.80 18.73
CA ARG A 172 -13.49 -6.22 18.41
C ARG A 172 -14.52 -6.47 19.52
N ASP A 173 -14.44 -7.62 20.15
CA ASP A 173 -15.21 -8.04 21.31
C ASP A 173 -15.06 -7.09 22.51
N ARG A 174 -13.82 -6.67 22.83
CA ARG A 174 -13.54 -5.63 23.86
C ARG A 174 -14.16 -4.29 23.49
N VAL A 175 -14.12 -3.90 22.21
CA VAL A 175 -14.77 -2.67 21.73
C VAL A 175 -16.29 -2.75 21.89
N LEU A 176 -16.90 -3.90 21.56
CA LEU A 176 -18.34 -4.14 21.74
C LEU A 176 -18.73 -4.12 23.23
N PHE A 177 -17.90 -4.68 24.11
CA PHE A 177 -18.12 -4.60 25.56
C PHE A 177 -18.19 -3.15 26.05
N ILE A 178 -17.25 -2.29 25.64
CA ILE A 178 -17.26 -0.86 25.98
C ILE A 178 -18.52 -0.19 25.44
N GLN A 179 -18.90 -0.48 24.20
CA GLN A 179 -20.13 0.06 23.58
C GLN A 179 -21.38 -0.33 24.38
N GLN A 180 -21.51 -1.61 24.73
CA GLN A 180 -22.64 -2.12 25.51
C GLN A 180 -22.71 -1.49 26.90
N CYS A 181 -21.57 -1.31 27.57
CA CYS A 181 -21.51 -0.61 28.85
C CYS A 181 -22.01 0.83 28.72
N VAL A 182 -21.54 1.57 27.70
CA VAL A 182 -22.03 2.94 27.48
C VAL A 182 -23.54 2.97 27.27
N PHE A 183 -24.08 2.10 26.42
CA PHE A 183 -25.51 2.08 26.13
C PHE A 183 -26.36 1.71 27.34
N LYS A 184 -25.92 0.72 28.14
CA LYS A 184 -26.65 0.27 29.33
C LYS A 184 -26.64 1.31 30.45
N TYR A 185 -25.47 1.85 30.81
CA TYR A 185 -25.32 2.74 31.97
C TYR A 185 -25.74 4.21 31.72
N PHE A 186 -26.03 4.56 30.47
CA PHE A 186 -26.60 5.86 30.10
C PHE A 186 -27.98 5.73 29.44
N GLU A 187 -28.59 4.55 29.48
CA GLU A 187 -29.95 4.28 28.99
C GLU A 187 -30.21 4.85 27.59
N VAL A 188 -29.27 4.63 26.67
CA VAL A 188 -29.29 5.27 25.35
C VAL A 188 -30.46 4.72 24.52
N PRO A 189 -31.38 5.58 24.04
CA PRO A 189 -32.48 5.15 23.18
C PRO A 189 -31.99 4.51 21.87
N GLU A 190 -32.73 3.54 21.35
CA GLU A 190 -32.34 2.75 20.17
C GLU A 190 -32.02 3.62 18.95
N HIS A 191 -32.83 4.64 18.69
CA HIS A 191 -32.64 5.58 17.58
C HIS A 191 -31.43 6.52 17.74
N LEU A 192 -30.80 6.57 18.92
CA LEU A 192 -29.61 7.38 19.19
C LEU A 192 -28.33 6.54 19.33
N LEU A 193 -28.41 5.21 19.25
CA LEU A 193 -27.26 4.32 19.48
C LEU A 193 -26.09 4.65 18.55
N GLU A 194 -26.37 4.85 17.26
CA GLU A 194 -25.33 5.14 16.26
C GLU A 194 -24.64 6.48 16.51
N ASP A 195 -25.40 7.56 16.73
CA ASP A 195 -24.86 8.89 16.99
C ASP A 195 -24.08 8.96 18.30
N VAL A 196 -24.60 8.32 19.35
CA VAL A 196 -23.91 8.23 20.64
C VAL A 196 -22.62 7.45 20.49
N TRP A 197 -22.64 6.33 19.77
CA TRP A 197 -21.44 5.53 19.55
C TRP A 197 -20.41 6.24 18.68
N LYS A 198 -20.83 6.95 17.64
CA LYS A 198 -19.95 7.79 16.82
C LYS A 198 -19.18 8.79 17.68
N ASN A 199 -19.88 9.52 18.55
CA ASN A 199 -19.26 10.47 19.48
C ASN A 199 -18.26 9.81 20.45
N VAL A 200 -18.58 8.62 20.96
CA VAL A 200 -17.68 7.86 21.83
C VAL A 200 -16.44 7.41 21.06
N LYS A 201 -16.61 6.85 19.86
CA LYS A 201 -15.50 6.46 18.98
C LYS A 201 -14.58 7.63 18.67
N ASP A 202 -15.15 8.80 18.39
CA ASP A 202 -14.37 10.02 18.13
C ASP A 202 -13.52 10.42 19.35
N ALA A 203 -14.05 10.26 20.58
CA ALA A 203 -13.28 10.49 21.80
C ALA A 203 -12.12 9.49 21.97
N LEU A 204 -12.38 8.19 21.75
CA LEU A 204 -11.37 7.13 21.80
C LEU A 204 -10.27 7.35 20.74
N ASN A 205 -10.65 7.60 19.49
CA ASN A 205 -9.72 7.88 18.39
C ASN A 205 -8.94 9.19 18.61
N SER A 206 -9.57 10.20 19.22
CA SER A 206 -8.87 11.42 19.63
C SER A 206 -7.78 11.15 20.66
N ARG A 207 -8.01 10.23 21.60
CA ARG A 207 -6.97 9.75 22.53
C ARG A 207 -5.84 9.05 21.78
N VAL A 208 -6.14 8.13 20.85
CA VAL A 208 -5.11 7.48 20.00
C VAL A 208 -4.23 8.51 19.30
N ARG A 209 -4.85 9.53 18.67
CA ARG A 209 -4.14 10.63 18.00
C ARG A 209 -3.21 11.39 18.94
N ARG A 210 -3.69 11.72 20.15
CA ARG A 210 -2.87 12.38 21.18
C ARG A 210 -1.69 11.52 21.62
N SER A 211 -1.90 10.23 21.87
CA SER A 211 -0.83 9.30 22.27
C SER A 211 0.25 9.17 21.19
N ARG A 212 -0.15 9.04 19.92
CA ARG A 212 0.79 9.01 18.79
C ARG A 212 1.58 10.31 18.65
N LYS A 213 0.94 11.47 18.87
CA LYS A 213 1.62 12.77 18.85
C LYS A 213 2.63 12.89 20.00
N ALA A 214 2.26 12.49 21.21
CA ALA A 214 3.15 12.49 22.37
C ALA A 214 4.36 11.57 22.17
N ALA A 215 4.16 10.37 21.63
CA ALA A 215 5.24 9.43 21.31
C ALA A 215 6.22 10.00 20.27
N LYS A 216 5.74 10.78 19.29
CA LYS A 216 6.60 11.49 18.33
C LYS A 216 7.37 12.64 18.97
N ALA A 217 6.74 13.42 19.83
CA ALA A 217 7.39 14.55 20.51
C ALA A 217 8.55 14.08 21.40
N ASN A 218 8.40 12.93 22.07
CA ASN A 218 9.45 12.33 22.91
C ASN A 218 10.62 11.71 22.11
N ARG A 219 10.54 11.64 20.78
CA ARG A 219 11.60 11.09 19.90
C ARG A 219 12.48 12.16 19.26
N ILE A 220 12.26 13.45 19.54
CA ILE A 220 13.14 14.51 19.07
C ILE A 220 14.47 14.41 19.84
N PRO A 221 15.64 14.37 19.16
CA PRO A 221 16.93 14.27 19.86
C PRO A 221 17.14 15.52 20.72
N ARG A 222 17.45 15.33 22.01
CA ARG A 222 18.13 16.38 22.76
C ARG A 222 19.48 16.59 22.09
N ASN A 223 19.72 17.80 21.61
CA ASN A 223 21.01 18.19 21.04
C ASN A 223 22.10 18.04 22.13
N PRO A 224 23.25 17.40 21.85
CA PRO A 224 24.36 17.31 22.78
C PRO A 224 25.33 18.49 22.56
N GLU A 225 25.01 19.64 23.15
CA GLU A 225 25.88 20.82 23.29
C GLU A 225 25.30 21.52 24.53
N VAL A 226 25.96 21.72 25.65
CA VAL A 226 27.34 22.06 25.97
C VAL A 226 27.56 21.65 27.44
N ASP A 227 28.71 21.09 27.80
CA ASP A 227 29.34 21.20 29.13
C ASP A 227 30.80 20.69 29.02
N GLU A 228 31.59 21.32 28.13
CA GLU A 228 33.04 21.39 28.32
C GLU A 228 33.33 22.71 29.03
N GLU A 229 33.28 22.72 30.36
CA GLU A 229 33.97 23.72 31.19
C GLU A 229 33.91 23.31 32.67
N ASN A 230 34.87 22.48 33.10
CA ASN A 230 35.55 22.58 34.41
C ASN A 230 36.51 21.41 34.60
N ILE A 231 37.71 21.52 34.03
CA ILE A 231 38.90 20.79 34.52
C ILE A 231 39.92 21.85 34.92
N LEU A 232 39.81 22.32 36.16
CA LEU A 232 40.80 23.05 36.97
C LEU A 232 40.02 23.53 38.20
N SER A 233 40.03 22.84 39.33
CA SER A 233 41.03 22.92 40.39
C SER A 233 40.42 22.06 41.50
N ASP A 234 41.06 21.04 42.04
CA ASP A 234 41.87 21.14 43.25
C ASP A 234 42.26 19.70 43.59
N ASP A 235 43.55 19.44 43.80
CA ASP A 235 43.99 18.49 44.81
C ASP A 235 45.48 18.75 45.09
N LEU A 236 45.68 19.66 46.03
CA LEU A 236 46.92 19.87 46.77
C LEU A 236 46.60 19.49 48.24
N PHE A 237 47.44 18.63 48.82
CA PHE A 237 47.42 18.11 50.22
C PHE A 237 46.38 17.00 50.50
N THR A 238 46.76 15.77 50.84
CA THR A 238 47.80 15.34 51.81
C THR A 238 48.31 13.93 51.49
#